data_AF-A0A527W249-F1
#
_entry.id   AF-A0A527W249-F1
#
_cell.length_a   1.000
_cell.length_b   1.000
_cell.length_c   1.000
_cell.angle_alpha   90.00
_cell.angle_beta   90.00
_cell.angle_gamma   90.00
#
_symmetry.space_group_name_H-M   'P 1'
#
loop_
_entity.id
_entity.type
_entity.pdbx_description
1 polymer ?
#
loop_
_entity_poly.entity_id
_entity_poly.type
_entity_poly.pdbx_seq_one_letter_code
_entity_poly.pdbx_strand_id
1 'polypeptide(L)'
;DAQIEQIYAFGRDAFQGGQTEFQIQAFPFRMTAANMARYRNDPNYEFWKMLKVGYDNFEITKVPPKVDVCEKRYVFNQVAPEGTTFDPTGPCPATTQPDSLKMAYTSYEKSYDAAFNSAVNSSNPPPKPTIAGIKEASIVSDWSKRRARGERVPIEPPSMNADGSVTETTRMGRIDSPAGRKMAALDAEKEAKRKAEEQRLAAIEAAKAAKEQAKAQALAEKEAAKQAAQQPVVTAGVEPAPAQETQQAADADQGTVSKLKKKLLGMFGG
;
A
#
# COMPACT_ATOMS: atom_id res chain seq x y z
N ASP A 1 -22.49 0.22 14.99
CA ASP A 1 -22.19 -0.06 13.57
C ASP A 1 -23.55 -0.23 12.91
N ALA A 2 -23.91 0.69 12.01
CA ALA A 2 -25.26 0.77 11.46
C ALA A 2 -25.67 -0.52 10.71
N GLN A 3 -24.72 -1.26 10.15
CA GLN A 3 -25.01 -2.51 9.44
C GLN A 3 -25.35 -3.65 10.41
N ILE A 4 -24.66 -3.71 11.55
CA ILE A 4 -24.93 -4.69 12.60
C ILE A 4 -26.32 -4.45 13.22
N GLU A 5 -26.70 -3.19 13.45
CA GLU A 5 -28.04 -2.84 13.95
C GLU A 5 -29.15 -3.35 13.03
N GLN A 6 -28.95 -3.30 11.71
CA GLN A 6 -29.88 -3.86 10.73
C GLN A 6 -30.00 -5.40 10.84
N ILE A 7 -28.87 -6.11 11.02
CA ILE A 7 -28.87 -7.57 11.21
C ILE A 7 -29.63 -7.94 12.48
N TYR A 8 -29.43 -7.20 13.58
CA TYR A 8 -30.19 -7.41 14.82
C TYR A 8 -31.69 -7.18 14.62
N ALA A 9 -32.07 -6.13 13.89
CA ALA A 9 -33.47 -5.86 13.58
C ALA A 9 -34.09 -7.02 12.78
N PHE A 10 -33.42 -7.50 11.73
CA PHE A 10 -33.89 -8.65 10.96
C PHE A 10 -33.98 -9.93 11.78
N GLY A 11 -32.99 -10.22 12.62
CA GLY A 11 -33.03 -11.38 13.51
C GLY A 11 -34.20 -11.32 14.48
N ARG A 12 -34.40 -10.18 15.14
CA ARG A 12 -35.55 -9.95 16.05
C ARG A 12 -36.88 -10.16 15.34
N ASP A 13 -37.05 -9.54 14.18
CA ASP A 13 -38.32 -9.58 13.44
C ASP A 13 -38.58 -11.01 12.87
N ALA A 14 -37.53 -11.74 12.47
CA ALA A 14 -37.64 -13.15 12.06
C ALA A 14 -38.10 -14.06 13.21
N PHE A 15 -37.54 -13.88 14.41
CA PHE A 15 -37.99 -14.62 15.60
C PHE A 15 -39.42 -14.26 16.00
N GLN A 16 -39.81 -12.99 15.95
CA GLN A 16 -41.20 -12.56 16.17
C GLN A 16 -42.15 -13.17 15.13
N GLY A 17 -41.68 -13.37 13.89
CA GLY A 17 -42.39 -14.05 12.82
C GLY A 17 -42.44 -15.58 12.94
N GLY A 18 -41.88 -16.17 14.01
CA GLY A 18 -41.96 -17.60 14.29
C GLY A 18 -40.82 -18.46 13.73
N GLN A 19 -39.79 -17.88 13.10
CA GLN A 19 -38.56 -18.63 12.82
C GLN A 19 -37.87 -18.97 14.15
N THR A 20 -37.33 -20.19 14.28
CA THR A 20 -36.62 -20.62 15.50
C THR A 20 -35.11 -20.40 15.40
N GLU A 21 -34.59 -20.29 14.18
CA GLU A 21 -33.18 -20.07 13.87
C GLU A 21 -33.04 -19.46 12.47
N PHE A 22 -31.88 -18.88 12.19
CA PHE A 22 -31.50 -18.45 10.85
C PHE A 22 -30.00 -18.64 10.64
N GLN A 23 -29.60 -18.86 9.39
CA GLN A 23 -28.21 -19.10 9.04
C GLN A 23 -27.46 -17.77 8.85
N ILE A 24 -26.27 -17.65 9.44
CA ILE A 24 -25.33 -16.55 9.18
C ILE A 24 -24.08 -17.13 8.53
N GLN A 25 -23.65 -16.51 7.43
CA GLN A 25 -22.41 -16.87 6.73
C GLN A 25 -21.47 -15.67 6.76
N ALA A 26 -20.36 -15.80 7.48
CA ALA A 26 -19.35 -14.76 7.63
C ALA A 26 -18.09 -15.14 6.87
N PHE A 27 -17.84 -14.47 5.75
CA PHE A 27 -16.62 -14.63 4.96
C PHE A 27 -15.62 -13.51 5.28
N PRO A 28 -14.31 -13.77 5.27
CA PRO A 28 -13.29 -12.77 5.60
C PRO A 28 -13.27 -11.60 4.60
N PHE A 29 -13.67 -11.87 3.37
CA PHE A 29 -13.82 -10.92 2.26
C PHE A 29 -14.69 -11.58 1.18
N ARG A 30 -15.10 -10.82 0.16
CA ARG A 30 -15.71 -11.41 -1.03
C ARG A 30 -14.70 -12.31 -1.74
N MET A 31 -14.97 -13.60 -1.86
CA MET A 31 -14.00 -14.63 -2.27
C MET A 31 -13.74 -14.68 -3.79
N THR A 32 -13.56 -13.48 -4.38
CA THR A 32 -13.19 -13.31 -5.78
C THR A 32 -11.76 -13.81 -6.03
N ALA A 33 -11.46 -14.13 -7.29
CA ALA A 33 -10.12 -14.57 -7.70
C ALA A 33 -9.01 -13.59 -7.28
N ALA A 34 -9.23 -12.28 -7.43
CA ALA A 34 -8.28 -11.25 -7.04
C ALA A 34 -8.01 -11.23 -5.51
N ASN A 35 -9.05 -11.38 -4.69
CA ASN A 35 -8.88 -11.41 -3.23
C ASN A 35 -8.22 -12.71 -2.78
N MET A 36 -8.64 -13.86 -3.31
CA MET A 36 -7.99 -15.14 -3.01
C MET A 36 -6.51 -15.12 -3.40
N ALA A 37 -6.16 -14.56 -4.56
CA ALA A 37 -4.77 -14.40 -4.97
C ALA A 37 -3.99 -13.46 -4.05
N ARG A 38 -4.61 -12.34 -3.63
CA ARG A 38 -4.01 -11.38 -2.68
C ARG A 38 -3.66 -12.03 -1.35
N TYR A 39 -4.53 -12.88 -0.80
CA TYR A 39 -4.32 -13.51 0.50
C TYR A 39 -3.83 -14.97 0.42
N ARG A 40 -3.26 -15.39 -0.71
CA ARG A 40 -2.84 -16.78 -0.97
C ARG A 40 -1.80 -17.36 0.00
N ASN A 41 -1.07 -16.49 0.71
CA ASN A 41 -0.05 -16.88 1.68
C ASN A 41 -0.53 -16.76 3.14
N ASP A 42 -1.82 -16.47 3.37
CA ASP A 42 -2.37 -16.42 4.72
C ASP A 42 -2.42 -17.83 5.34
N PRO A 43 -2.11 -18.01 6.63
CA PRO A 43 -2.20 -19.30 7.30
C PRO A 43 -3.59 -19.94 7.23
N ASN A 44 -4.66 -19.14 7.06
CA ASN A 44 -6.04 -19.62 6.96
C ASN A 44 -6.49 -19.90 5.52
N TYR A 45 -5.59 -19.80 4.53
CA TYR A 45 -5.97 -19.90 3.13
C TYR A 45 -6.65 -21.25 2.77
N GLU A 46 -6.16 -22.36 3.33
CA GLU A 46 -6.77 -23.69 3.13
C GLU A 46 -8.20 -23.75 3.70
N PHE A 47 -8.42 -23.13 4.86
CA PHE A 47 -9.74 -23.02 5.46
C PHE A 47 -10.67 -22.17 4.58
N TRP A 48 -10.18 -21.06 4.04
CA TRP A 48 -10.96 -20.24 3.13
C TRP A 48 -11.28 -20.96 1.82
N LYS A 49 -10.35 -21.72 1.23
CA LYS A 49 -10.66 -22.56 0.06
C LYS A 49 -11.80 -23.54 0.33
N MET A 50 -11.88 -24.10 1.53
CA MET A 50 -13.00 -24.95 1.93
C MET A 50 -14.32 -24.17 1.97
N LEU A 51 -14.34 -22.99 2.62
CA LEU A 51 -15.52 -22.12 2.66
C LEU A 51 -15.94 -21.61 1.29
N LYS A 52 -14.98 -21.41 0.38
CA LYS A 52 -15.20 -20.91 -0.97
C LYS A 52 -16.15 -21.80 -1.76
N VAL A 53 -16.13 -23.12 -1.55
CA VAL A 53 -17.06 -24.02 -2.24
C VAL A 53 -18.51 -23.61 -1.97
N GLY A 54 -18.86 -23.31 -0.71
CA GLY A 54 -20.19 -22.79 -0.36
C GLY A 54 -20.46 -21.41 -0.95
N TYR A 55 -19.48 -20.51 -0.90
CA TYR A 55 -19.56 -19.18 -1.51
C TYR A 55 -19.88 -19.28 -3.02
N ASP A 56 -19.18 -20.15 -3.74
CA ASP A 56 -19.33 -20.32 -5.19
C ASP A 56 -20.67 -20.98 -5.54
N ASN A 57 -21.12 -21.96 -4.75
CA ASN A 57 -22.47 -22.52 -4.88
C ASN A 57 -23.55 -21.42 -4.77
N PHE A 58 -23.40 -20.51 -3.80
CA PHE A 58 -24.29 -19.36 -3.67
C PHE A 58 -24.16 -18.40 -4.86
N GLU A 59 -22.95 -18.10 -5.34
CA GLU A 59 -22.77 -17.22 -6.49
C GLU A 59 -23.36 -17.80 -7.78
N ILE A 60 -23.35 -19.12 -7.96
CA ILE A 60 -23.93 -19.80 -9.12
C ILE A 60 -25.46 -19.83 -9.03
N THR A 61 -26.00 -20.24 -7.89
CA THR A 61 -27.44 -20.53 -7.74
C THR A 61 -28.26 -19.37 -7.22
N LYS A 62 -27.61 -18.41 -6.55
CA LYS A 62 -28.22 -17.35 -5.73
C LYS A 62 -29.13 -17.88 -4.62
N VAL A 63 -28.93 -19.14 -4.22
CA VAL A 63 -29.65 -19.82 -3.14
C VAL A 63 -28.65 -20.18 -2.04
N PRO A 64 -28.96 -19.92 -0.76
CA PRO A 64 -28.11 -20.35 0.35
C PRO A 64 -27.83 -21.86 0.27
N PRO A 65 -26.56 -22.30 0.26
CA PRO A 65 -26.24 -23.71 0.17
C PRO A 65 -26.64 -24.45 1.45
N LYS A 66 -27.08 -25.70 1.32
CA LYS A 66 -27.14 -26.63 2.45
C LYS A 66 -25.71 -26.89 2.92
N VAL A 67 -25.48 -26.82 4.22
CA VAL A 67 -24.16 -27.02 4.83
C VAL A 67 -24.24 -28.22 5.76
N ASP A 68 -23.31 -29.16 5.60
CA ASP A 68 -23.10 -30.25 6.54
C ASP A 68 -21.60 -30.33 6.90
N VAL A 69 -21.24 -31.18 7.87
CA VAL A 69 -19.85 -31.35 8.33
C VAL A 69 -19.52 -32.82 8.43
N CYS A 70 -18.40 -33.22 7.83
CA CYS A 70 -17.81 -34.54 7.99
C CYS A 70 -16.29 -34.44 7.84
N GLU A 71 -15.53 -35.36 8.45
CA GLU A 71 -14.06 -35.33 8.46
C GLU A 71 -13.46 -34.01 8.96
N LYS A 72 -14.18 -33.29 9.83
CA LYS A 72 -13.86 -31.93 10.29
C LYS A 72 -13.79 -30.90 9.16
N ARG A 73 -14.51 -31.14 8.05
CA ARG A 73 -14.59 -30.27 6.88
C ARG A 73 -16.05 -29.94 6.57
N TYR A 74 -16.27 -28.74 6.06
CA TYR A 74 -17.58 -28.35 5.54
C TYR A 74 -17.82 -29.01 4.19
N VAL A 75 -19.03 -29.52 4.00
CA VAL A 75 -19.52 -30.00 2.71
C VAL A 75 -20.80 -29.25 2.35
N PHE A 76 -21.01 -28.98 1.07
CA PHE A 76 -22.07 -28.09 0.60
C PHE A 76 -22.97 -28.81 -0.40
N ASN A 77 -24.28 -28.64 -0.26
CA ASN A 77 -25.29 -29.19 -1.16
C ASN A 77 -25.13 -30.70 -1.41
N GLN A 78 -24.69 -31.44 -0.39
CA GLN A 78 -24.52 -32.89 -0.46
C GLN A 78 -25.77 -33.60 0.09
N VAL A 79 -26.17 -34.66 -0.61
CA VAL A 79 -27.26 -35.54 -0.19
C VAL A 79 -26.67 -36.89 0.17
N ALA A 80 -26.84 -37.29 1.43
CA ALA A 80 -26.44 -38.60 1.93
C ALA A 80 -27.54 -39.64 1.62
N PRO A 81 -27.19 -40.92 1.39
CA PRO A 81 -28.15 -42.00 1.24
C PRO A 81 -29.09 -42.13 2.45
N GLU A 82 -30.27 -42.69 2.23
CA GLU A 82 -31.23 -42.92 3.32
C GLU A 82 -30.60 -43.72 4.47
N GLY A 83 -30.87 -43.31 5.71
CA GLY A 83 -30.33 -43.93 6.91
C GLY A 83 -28.89 -43.53 7.26
N THR A 84 -28.24 -42.68 6.45
CA THR A 84 -26.91 -42.13 6.75
C THR A 84 -27.00 -40.64 7.13
N THR A 85 -26.13 -40.20 8.02
CA THR A 85 -26.04 -38.81 8.48
C THR A 85 -24.61 -38.32 8.42
N PHE A 86 -24.43 -37.00 8.40
CA PHE A 86 -23.11 -36.38 8.45
C PHE A 86 -22.66 -36.29 9.91
N ASP A 87 -21.57 -36.99 10.25
CA ASP A 87 -20.89 -36.86 11.55
C ASP A 87 -19.69 -35.91 11.40
N PRO A 88 -19.65 -34.78 12.13
CA PRO A 88 -18.54 -33.83 12.06
C PRO A 88 -17.15 -34.44 12.29
N THR A 89 -17.07 -35.51 13.08
CA THR A 89 -15.83 -36.22 13.41
C THR A 89 -15.65 -37.54 12.68
N GLY A 90 -16.71 -38.05 12.06
CA GLY A 90 -16.73 -39.29 11.31
C GLY A 90 -16.33 -39.13 9.84
N PRO A 91 -16.19 -40.25 9.10
CA PRO A 91 -15.92 -40.22 7.67
C PRO A 91 -17.10 -39.61 6.90
N CYS A 92 -16.81 -38.95 5.78
CA CYS A 92 -17.88 -38.47 4.91
C CYS A 92 -18.61 -39.65 4.25
N PRO A 93 -19.96 -39.71 4.31
CA PRO A 93 -20.71 -40.76 3.61
C PRO A 93 -20.55 -40.62 2.09
N ALA A 94 -20.91 -41.67 1.34
CA ALA A 94 -20.96 -41.58 -0.12
C ALA A 94 -22.13 -40.67 -0.55
N THR A 95 -21.84 -39.43 -0.91
CA THR A 95 -22.87 -38.42 -1.20
C THR A 95 -23.14 -38.25 -2.69
N THR A 96 -24.28 -37.65 -3.00
CA THR A 96 -24.64 -37.21 -4.35
C THR A 96 -24.98 -35.72 -4.37
N GLN A 97 -24.92 -35.13 -5.56
CA GLN A 97 -25.38 -33.78 -5.85
C GLN A 97 -26.11 -33.76 -7.19
N PRO A 98 -27.00 -32.76 -7.44
CA PRO A 98 -27.62 -32.57 -8.74
C PRO A 98 -26.59 -32.37 -9.85
N ASP A 99 -26.73 -33.06 -10.98
CA ASP A 99 -25.74 -33.00 -12.06
C ASP A 99 -25.66 -31.61 -12.71
N SER A 100 -26.78 -30.90 -12.79
CA SER A 100 -26.81 -29.50 -13.24
C SER A 100 -25.92 -28.59 -12.39
N LEU A 101 -25.92 -28.78 -11.07
CA LEU A 101 -25.07 -28.04 -10.15
C LEU A 101 -23.60 -28.40 -10.34
N LYS A 102 -23.26 -29.69 -10.46
CA LYS A 102 -21.86 -30.13 -10.71
C LYS A 102 -21.30 -29.54 -12.00
N MET A 103 -22.11 -29.53 -13.08
CA MET A 103 -21.71 -28.97 -14.37
C MET A 103 -21.52 -27.44 -14.28
N ALA A 104 -22.47 -26.74 -13.68
CA ALA A 104 -22.38 -25.30 -13.48
C ALA A 104 -21.16 -24.91 -12.62
N TYR A 105 -20.91 -25.67 -11.55
CA TYR A 105 -19.75 -25.50 -10.69
C TYR A 105 -18.44 -25.73 -11.44
N THR A 106 -18.31 -26.83 -12.20
CA THR A 106 -17.12 -27.10 -13.02
C THR A 106 -16.87 -25.98 -14.03
N SER A 107 -17.93 -25.42 -14.65
CA SER A 107 -17.79 -24.29 -15.56
C SER A 107 -17.34 -23.01 -14.84
N TYR A 108 -17.91 -22.75 -13.67
CA TYR A 108 -17.56 -21.60 -12.83
C TYR A 108 -16.09 -21.70 -12.37
N GLU A 109 -15.68 -22.87 -11.89
CA GLU A 109 -14.31 -23.15 -11.42
C GLU A 109 -13.28 -22.88 -12.50
N LYS A 110 -13.50 -23.32 -13.75
CA LYS A 110 -12.62 -23.00 -14.88
C LYS A 110 -12.44 -21.49 -15.09
N SER A 111 -13.53 -20.73 -15.01
CA SER A 111 -13.47 -19.27 -15.16
C SER A 111 -12.77 -18.62 -13.97
N TYR A 112 -12.99 -19.14 -12.76
CA TYR A 112 -12.32 -18.70 -11.55
C TYR A 112 -10.81 -18.97 -11.62
N ASP A 113 -10.39 -20.16 -12.04
CA ASP A 113 -8.97 -20.55 -12.13
C ASP A 113 -8.22 -19.69 -13.13
N ALA A 114 -8.81 -19.39 -14.29
CA ALA A 114 -8.24 -18.47 -15.26
C ALA A 114 -8.05 -17.06 -14.66
N ALA A 115 -9.07 -16.55 -13.96
CA ALA A 115 -9.00 -15.26 -13.29
C ALA A 115 -8.00 -15.26 -12.12
N PHE A 116 -7.89 -16.37 -11.38
CA PHE A 116 -6.96 -16.53 -10.26
C PHE A 116 -5.52 -16.54 -10.77
N ASN A 117 -5.22 -17.33 -11.80
CA ASN A 117 -3.90 -17.37 -12.42
C ASN A 117 -3.49 -16.00 -12.99
N SER A 118 -4.42 -15.27 -13.59
CA SER A 118 -4.19 -13.89 -14.01
C SER A 118 -3.90 -12.97 -12.82
N ALA A 119 -4.70 -13.08 -11.75
CA ALA A 119 -4.53 -12.26 -10.55
C ALA A 119 -3.21 -12.54 -9.82
N VAL A 120 -2.77 -13.79 -9.71
CA VAL A 120 -1.49 -14.15 -9.07
C VAL A 120 -0.30 -13.49 -9.75
N ASN A 121 -0.35 -13.33 -11.08
CA ASN A 121 0.70 -12.71 -11.88
C ASN A 121 0.58 -11.18 -11.98
N SER A 122 -0.49 -10.60 -11.43
CA SER A 122 -0.76 -9.17 -11.46
C SER A 122 -0.26 -8.47 -10.19
N SER A 123 0.00 -7.16 -10.28
CA SER A 123 0.29 -6.34 -9.10
C SER A 123 -1.00 -6.12 -8.30
N ASN A 124 -1.22 -6.96 -7.27
CA ASN A 124 -2.33 -6.81 -6.34
C ASN A 124 -1.94 -5.88 -5.18
N PRO A 125 -2.88 -5.09 -4.64
CA PRO A 125 -2.66 -4.37 -3.39
C PRO A 125 -2.22 -5.34 -2.28
N PRO A 126 -1.30 -4.93 -1.37
CA PRO A 126 -0.86 -5.79 -0.28
C PRO A 126 -2.04 -6.23 0.59
N PRO A 127 -2.06 -7.43 1.19
CA PRO A 127 -3.09 -7.86 2.14
C PRO A 127 -3.46 -6.76 3.13
N LYS A 128 -4.76 -6.61 3.46
CA LYS A 128 -5.12 -5.72 4.56
C LYS A 128 -4.55 -6.30 5.85
N PRO A 129 -4.03 -5.47 6.77
CA PRO A 129 -3.60 -5.94 8.08
C PRO A 129 -4.74 -6.69 8.76
N THR A 130 -4.46 -7.90 9.22
CA THR A 130 -5.35 -8.70 10.06
C THR A 130 -4.86 -8.62 11.50
N ILE A 131 -5.78 -8.64 12.46
CA ILE A 131 -5.43 -8.66 13.87
C ILE A 131 -4.78 -10.02 14.17
N ALA A 132 -3.48 -10.03 14.45
CA ALA A 132 -2.71 -11.22 14.80
C ALA A 132 -2.98 -11.64 16.26
N GLY A 133 -4.18 -12.16 16.49
CA GLY A 133 -4.60 -12.73 17.76
C GLY A 133 -4.88 -11.71 18.87
N ILE A 134 -4.98 -12.20 20.10
CA ILE A 134 -5.51 -11.44 21.25
C ILE A 134 -4.59 -10.26 21.64
N LYS A 135 -3.27 -10.40 21.44
CA LYS A 135 -2.31 -9.34 21.77
C LYS A 135 -2.56 -8.10 20.91
N GLU A 136 -2.59 -8.25 19.60
CA GLU A 136 -2.93 -7.13 18.71
C GLU A 136 -4.35 -6.63 18.96
N ALA A 137 -5.32 -7.52 19.22
CA ALA A 137 -6.69 -7.12 19.55
C ALA A 137 -6.74 -6.19 20.78
N SER A 138 -5.91 -6.47 21.80
CA SER A 138 -5.82 -5.62 22.99
C SER A 138 -5.22 -4.24 22.67
N ILE A 139 -4.18 -4.18 21.83
CA ILE A 139 -3.55 -2.93 21.39
C ILE A 139 -4.56 -2.08 20.59
N VAL A 140 -5.28 -2.69 19.66
CA VAL A 140 -6.32 -2.04 18.85
C VAL A 140 -7.49 -1.58 19.73
N SER A 141 -7.87 -2.37 20.75
CA SER A 141 -8.91 -2.02 21.72
C SER A 141 -8.51 -0.78 22.53
N ASP A 142 -7.28 -0.73 23.02
CA ASP A 142 -6.79 0.41 23.80
C ASP A 142 -6.63 1.66 22.93
N TRP A 143 -6.14 1.53 21.70
CA TRP A 143 -6.16 2.60 20.70
C TRP A 143 -7.59 3.14 20.48
N SER A 144 -8.58 2.25 20.36
CA SER A 144 -9.99 2.63 20.18
C SER A 144 -10.54 3.36 21.41
N LYS A 145 -10.23 2.91 22.63
CA LYS A 145 -10.64 3.58 23.88
C LYS A 145 -10.03 4.97 24.00
N ARG A 146 -8.73 5.12 23.69
CA ARG A 146 -8.03 6.42 23.68
C ARG A 146 -8.70 7.38 22.70
N ARG A 147 -8.96 6.92 21.48
CA ARG A 147 -9.72 7.70 20.48
C ARG A 147 -11.09 8.12 20.99
N ALA A 148 -11.84 7.21 21.61
CA ALA A 148 -13.18 7.48 22.14
C ALA A 148 -13.17 8.52 23.27
N ARG A 149 -12.12 8.53 24.10
CA ARG A 149 -11.86 9.59 25.10
C ARG A 149 -11.44 10.92 24.50
N GLY A 150 -11.28 11.01 23.18
CA GLY A 150 -10.79 12.19 22.50
C GLY A 150 -9.28 12.37 22.64
N GLU A 151 -8.50 11.34 22.91
CA GLU A 151 -7.05 11.46 22.82
C GLU A 151 -6.62 11.54 21.34
N ARG A 152 -5.58 12.35 21.06
CA ARG A 152 -4.90 12.37 19.76
C ARG A 152 -4.12 11.06 19.59
N VAL A 153 -4.64 10.17 18.75
CA VAL A 153 -4.01 8.89 18.38
C VAL A 153 -3.79 8.83 16.87
N PRO A 154 -2.93 7.94 16.35
CA PRO A 154 -2.80 7.69 14.92
C PRO A 154 -4.14 7.44 14.22
N ILE A 155 -4.24 7.79 12.93
CA ILE A 155 -5.50 7.61 12.18
C ILE A 155 -5.83 6.14 11.99
N GLU A 156 -4.82 5.32 11.74
CA GLU A 156 -4.93 3.88 11.65
C GLU A 156 -4.48 3.25 12.97
N PRO A 157 -5.14 2.16 13.41
CA PRO A 157 -4.72 1.45 14.61
C PRO A 157 -3.33 0.84 14.41
N PRO A 158 -2.56 0.66 15.50
CA PRO A 158 -1.32 -0.10 15.44
C PRO A 158 -1.58 -1.53 14.96
N SER A 159 -0.64 -2.09 14.19
CA SER A 159 -0.65 -3.50 13.79
C SER A 159 0.55 -4.24 14.35
N MET A 160 0.40 -5.53 14.66
CA MET A 160 1.51 -6.34 15.14
C MET A 160 2.11 -7.15 13.97
N ASN A 161 3.42 -7.08 13.81
CA ASN A 161 4.16 -7.87 12.84
C ASN A 161 4.34 -9.31 13.35
N ALA A 162 4.70 -10.24 12.46
CA ALA A 162 4.88 -11.65 12.80
C ALA A 162 6.02 -11.90 13.81
N ASP A 163 7.00 -11.00 13.89
CA ASP A 163 8.09 -11.01 14.88
C ASP A 163 7.68 -10.45 16.26
N GLY A 164 6.42 -10.02 16.41
CA GLY A 164 5.88 -9.41 17.63
C GLY A 164 6.15 -7.92 17.77
N SER A 165 6.81 -7.27 16.81
CA SER A 165 6.98 -5.81 16.80
C SER A 165 5.68 -5.11 16.44
N VAL A 166 5.48 -3.88 16.95
CA VAL A 166 4.27 -3.08 16.69
C VAL A 166 4.60 -1.98 15.69
N THR A 167 3.87 -1.94 14.58
CA THR A 167 3.94 -0.88 13.58
C THR A 167 2.85 0.14 13.88
N GLU A 168 3.25 1.39 14.13
CA GLU A 168 2.34 2.53 14.27
C GLU A 168 2.44 3.47 13.07
N THR A 169 1.31 4.01 12.64
CA THR A 169 1.30 5.06 11.61
C THR A 169 1.67 6.40 12.22
N THR A 170 2.51 7.18 11.53
CA THR A 170 2.95 8.51 11.99
C THR A 170 1.89 9.59 11.82
N ARG A 171 0.88 9.33 10.97
CA ARG A 171 -0.20 10.27 10.67
C ARG A 171 -1.22 10.28 11.80
N MET A 172 -1.15 11.32 12.62
CA MET A 172 -2.04 11.53 13.77
C MET A 172 -3.44 11.98 13.37
N GLY A 173 -4.44 11.55 14.14
CA GLY A 173 -5.86 11.80 13.92
C GLY A 173 -6.41 13.07 14.57
N ARG A 174 -7.74 13.08 14.79
CA ARG A 174 -8.54 14.25 15.19
C ARG A 174 -7.96 15.03 16.37
N ILE A 175 -8.12 16.35 16.32
CA ILE A 175 -7.64 17.33 17.30
C ILE A 175 -8.85 18.01 18.01
N ASP A 176 -10.07 17.62 17.68
CA ASP A 176 -11.28 18.41 18.00
C ASP A 176 -11.61 18.44 19.51
N SER A 177 -11.07 17.50 20.27
CA SER A 177 -11.20 17.42 21.73
C SER A 177 -10.18 18.29 22.48
N PRO A 178 -10.46 18.69 23.74
CA PRO A 178 -9.49 19.40 24.57
C PRO A 178 -8.18 18.62 24.77
N ALA A 179 -8.28 17.31 25.02
CA ALA A 179 -7.12 16.42 25.16
C ALA A 179 -6.33 16.32 23.85
N GLY A 180 -7.03 16.25 22.71
CA GLY A 180 -6.43 16.22 21.39
C GLY A 180 -5.64 17.49 21.06
N ARG A 181 -6.24 18.67 21.33
CA ARG A 181 -5.58 19.98 21.21
C ARG A 181 -4.31 20.07 22.06
N LYS A 182 -4.36 19.64 23.32
CA LYS A 182 -3.21 19.67 24.23
C LYS A 182 -2.05 18.82 23.70
N MET A 183 -2.32 17.60 23.24
CA MET A 183 -1.27 16.75 22.68
C MET A 183 -0.72 17.28 21.36
N ALA A 184 -1.58 17.83 20.48
CA ALA A 184 -1.13 18.46 19.23
C ALA A 184 -0.16 19.62 19.50
N ALA A 185 -0.43 20.45 20.51
CA ALA A 185 0.46 21.54 20.90
C ALA A 185 1.82 21.04 21.41
N LEU A 186 1.82 19.99 22.25
CA LEU A 186 3.06 19.36 22.74
C LEU A 186 3.88 18.74 21.61
N ASP A 187 3.22 18.07 20.65
CA ASP A 187 3.89 17.48 19.49
C ASP A 187 4.50 18.58 18.58
N ALA A 188 3.77 19.68 18.37
CA ALA A 188 4.27 20.83 17.61
C ALA A 188 5.47 21.50 18.29
N GLU A 189 5.46 21.61 19.62
CA GLU A 189 6.60 22.13 20.38
C GLU A 189 7.84 21.23 20.24
N LYS A 190 7.67 19.91 20.36
CA LYS A 190 8.76 18.94 20.18
C LYS A 190 9.34 19.00 18.77
N GLU A 191 8.48 19.06 17.76
CA GLU A 191 8.89 19.18 16.36
C GLU A 191 9.63 20.49 16.08
N ALA A 192 9.17 21.61 16.65
CA ALA A 192 9.85 22.89 16.54
C ALA A 192 11.24 22.85 17.20
N LYS A 193 11.37 22.23 18.37
CA LYS A 193 12.65 22.02 19.04
C LYS A 193 13.60 21.16 18.19
N ARG A 194 13.11 20.07 17.61
CA ARG A 194 13.91 19.20 16.74
C ARG A 194 14.41 19.95 15.51
N LYS A 195 13.53 20.69 14.81
CA LYS A 195 13.91 21.50 13.64
C LYS A 195 14.90 22.60 14.00
N ALA A 196 14.74 23.26 15.14
CA ALA A 196 15.68 24.28 15.59
C ALA A 196 17.08 23.68 15.87
N GLU A 197 17.14 22.48 16.46
CA GLU A 197 18.40 21.77 16.67
C GLU A 197 19.04 21.32 15.36
N GLU A 198 18.27 20.74 14.44
CA GLU A 198 18.73 20.37 13.09
C GLU A 198 19.29 21.59 12.34
N GLN A 199 18.59 22.73 12.37
CA GLN A 199 19.05 23.98 11.77
C GLN A 199 20.32 24.52 12.42
N ARG A 200 20.44 24.43 13.76
CA ARG A 200 21.65 24.83 14.48
C ARG A 200 22.85 23.98 14.06
N LEU A 201 22.67 22.67 13.96
CA LEU A 201 23.73 21.74 13.53
C LEU A 201 24.14 22.03 12.08
N ALA A 202 23.17 22.21 11.18
CA ALA A 202 23.44 22.58 9.79
C ALA A 202 24.17 23.93 9.66
N ALA A 203 23.82 24.93 10.49
CA ALA A 203 24.51 26.22 10.50
C ALA A 203 25.96 26.12 10.98
N ILE A 204 26.23 25.28 11.99
CA ILE A 204 27.60 25.00 12.46
C ILE A 204 28.41 24.32 11.35
N GLU A 205 27.82 23.36 10.65
CA GLU A 205 28.46 22.65 9.54
C GLU A 205 28.75 23.60 8.36
N ALA A 206 27.78 24.43 7.97
CA ALA A 206 27.96 25.43 6.93
C ALA A 206 29.05 26.47 7.28
N ALA A 207 29.11 26.92 8.53
CA ALA A 207 30.15 27.84 8.99
C ALA A 207 31.55 27.21 8.96
N LYS A 208 31.67 25.91 9.30
CA LYS A 208 32.93 25.16 9.16
C LYS A 208 33.35 25.05 7.70
N ALA A 209 32.43 24.66 6.82
CA ALA A 209 32.68 24.54 5.38
C ALA A 209 33.09 25.89 4.76
N ALA A 210 32.43 26.99 5.12
CA ALA A 210 32.78 28.33 4.65
C ALA A 210 34.18 28.76 5.12
N LYS A 211 34.55 28.46 6.36
CA LYS A 211 35.91 28.74 6.89
C LYS A 211 36.98 27.92 6.15
N GLU A 212 36.68 26.66 5.82
CA GLU A 212 37.57 25.79 5.06
C GLU A 212 37.75 26.28 3.61
N GLN A 213 36.65 26.65 2.95
CA GLN A 213 36.68 27.25 1.60
C GLN A 213 37.46 28.56 1.58
N ALA A 214 37.24 29.45 2.54
CA ALA A 214 37.98 30.71 2.65
C ALA A 214 39.48 30.47 2.88
N LYS A 215 39.84 29.45 3.67
CA LYS A 215 41.24 29.05 3.87
C LYS A 215 41.85 28.53 2.58
N ALA A 216 41.12 27.69 1.82
CA ALA A 216 41.57 27.17 0.53
C ALA A 216 41.76 28.28 -0.51
N GLN A 217 40.83 29.24 -0.59
CA GLN A 217 40.95 30.41 -1.46
C GLN A 217 42.17 31.27 -1.10
N ALA A 218 42.37 31.58 0.18
CA ALA A 218 43.53 32.35 0.62
C ALA A 218 44.88 31.64 0.36
N LEU A 219 44.90 30.30 0.41
CA LEU A 219 46.06 29.50 0.01
C LEU A 219 46.30 29.59 -1.51
N ALA A 220 45.25 29.42 -2.32
CA ALA A 220 45.33 29.54 -3.78
C ALA A 220 45.76 30.94 -4.24
N GLU A 221 45.25 32.00 -3.61
CA GLU A 221 45.65 33.38 -3.89
C GLU A 221 47.13 33.64 -3.55
N LYS A 222 47.60 33.13 -2.40
CA LYS A 222 49.02 33.21 -2.02
C LYS A 222 49.92 32.45 -3.00
N GLU A 223 49.45 31.33 -3.53
CA GLU A 223 50.19 30.53 -4.49
C GLU A 223 50.23 31.22 -5.88
N ALA A 224 49.11 31.79 -6.33
CA ALA A 224 49.04 32.59 -7.55
C ALA A 224 49.92 33.85 -7.48
N ALA A 225 49.95 34.54 -6.33
CA ALA A 225 50.81 35.72 -6.13
C ALA A 225 52.31 35.36 -6.15
N LYS A 226 52.69 34.20 -5.64
CA LYS A 226 54.07 33.69 -5.74
C LYS A 226 54.47 33.36 -7.18
N GLN A 227 53.55 32.80 -7.97
CA GLN A 227 53.78 32.50 -9.38
C GLN A 227 53.90 33.79 -10.23
N ALA A 228 53.10 34.82 -9.93
CA ALA A 228 53.19 36.12 -10.60
C ALA A 228 54.50 36.87 -10.32
N ALA A 229 55.07 36.73 -9.11
CA ALA A 229 56.35 37.33 -8.74
C ALA A 229 57.59 36.65 -9.36
N GLN A 230 57.42 35.52 -10.07
CA GLN A 230 58.49 34.77 -10.73
C GLN A 230 58.53 34.98 -12.27
N GLN A 231 57.71 35.88 -12.83
CA GLN A 231 57.79 36.23 -14.25
C GLN A 231 58.88 37.28 -14.51
N PRO A 232 59.79 37.08 -15.49
CA PRO A 232 60.84 38.04 -15.81
C PRO A 232 60.30 39.25 -16.59
N VAL A 233 60.83 40.44 -16.29
CA VAL A 233 60.53 41.71 -16.94
C VAL A 233 61.10 41.71 -18.37
N VAL A 234 60.23 41.73 -19.39
CA VAL A 234 60.62 42.07 -20.77
C VAL A 234 60.14 43.48 -21.11
N THR A 235 61.10 44.31 -21.52
CA THR A 235 61.02 45.74 -21.86
C THR A 235 60.21 46.00 -23.13
N ALA A 236 59.42 47.08 -23.08
CA ALA A 236 58.62 47.64 -24.16
C ALA A 236 59.46 48.19 -25.33
N GLY A 237 58.96 48.02 -26.56
CA GLY A 237 59.42 48.65 -27.79
C GLY A 237 58.22 48.95 -28.71
N VAL A 238 58.23 50.14 -29.29
CA VAL A 238 57.10 50.93 -29.85
C VAL A 238 56.73 50.51 -31.30
N GLU A 239 55.44 50.74 -31.65
CA GLU A 239 54.72 50.81 -32.97
C GLU A 239 55.53 51.17 -34.26
N PRO A 240 54.98 51.09 -35.52
CA PRO A 240 53.56 50.93 -35.94
C PRO A 240 53.28 49.97 -37.13
N ALA A 241 51.99 49.84 -37.47
CA ALA A 241 51.40 49.13 -38.63
C ALA A 241 51.81 49.73 -40.01
N PRO A 242 51.67 48.98 -41.14
CA PRO A 242 50.40 49.06 -41.92
C PRO A 242 49.97 47.82 -42.76
N ALA A 243 48.66 47.80 -43.03
CA ALA A 243 47.86 47.41 -44.23
C ALA A 243 48.09 46.13 -45.10
N GLN A 244 46.93 45.42 -45.26
CA GLN A 244 46.31 44.75 -46.44
C GLN A 244 46.63 43.30 -46.89
N GLU A 245 45.51 42.53 -47.01
CA GLU A 245 45.14 41.47 -47.98
C GLU A 245 45.92 40.12 -47.94
N THR A 246 45.36 38.92 -48.12
CA THR A 246 44.14 38.41 -48.79
C THR A 246 43.83 36.95 -48.31
N GLN A 247 42.58 36.51 -48.51
CA GLN A 247 42.08 35.13 -48.74
C GLN A 247 42.18 34.08 -47.60
N GLN A 248 41.10 33.50 -47.04
CA GLN A 248 39.98 32.69 -47.56
C GLN A 248 40.17 31.20 -47.20
N ALA A 249 39.26 30.69 -46.35
CA ALA A 249 38.53 29.41 -46.46
C ALA A 249 38.49 28.52 -45.19
N ALA A 250 37.24 28.20 -44.79
CA ALA A 250 36.74 27.03 -44.06
C ALA A 250 37.26 26.86 -42.60
N ASP A 251 36.49 26.41 -41.62
CA ASP A 251 35.22 25.71 -41.55
C ASP A 251 34.66 25.85 -40.10
N ALA A 252 33.38 25.53 -39.89
CA ALA A 252 32.70 25.07 -38.66
C ALA A 252 33.04 25.71 -37.28
N ASP A 253 32.15 25.94 -36.33
CA ASP A 253 30.72 25.78 -36.14
C ASP A 253 30.50 26.40 -34.74
N GLN A 254 29.68 27.43 -34.63
CA GLN A 254 29.19 27.90 -33.33
C GLN A 254 27.70 28.18 -33.44
N GLY A 255 26.93 27.43 -32.66
CA GLY A 255 26.14 28.08 -31.63
C GLY A 255 24.70 28.42 -31.98
N THR A 256 23.83 27.68 -31.28
CA THR A 256 22.74 28.24 -30.48
C THR A 256 21.41 28.63 -31.14
N VAL A 257 20.38 27.89 -30.71
CA VAL A 257 19.11 28.39 -30.16
C VAL A 257 18.20 29.19 -31.11
N SER A 258 17.23 28.48 -31.71
CA SER A 258 15.79 28.81 -31.60
C SER A 258 14.97 27.95 -32.55
N LYS A 259 14.21 26.99 -32.02
CA LYS A 259 13.08 26.39 -32.74
C LYS A 259 11.98 25.98 -31.78
N LEU A 260 11.21 26.98 -31.36
CA LEU A 260 9.86 26.81 -30.84
C LEU A 260 8.90 27.57 -31.76
N LYS A 261 8.31 26.90 -32.77
CA LYS A 261 6.93 27.12 -33.27
C LYS A 261 6.68 26.41 -34.60
N LYS A 262 5.47 25.85 -34.68
CA LYS A 262 4.73 25.39 -35.88
C LYS A 262 5.19 24.09 -36.54
N LYS A 263 4.52 22.99 -36.16
CA LYS A 263 3.95 22.08 -37.16
C LYS A 263 2.62 21.48 -36.65
N LEU A 264 1.55 22.23 -36.92
CA LEU A 264 0.18 21.74 -36.96
C LEU A 264 -0.02 21.05 -38.32
N LEU A 265 -0.69 19.90 -38.27
CA LEU A 265 -1.62 19.34 -39.26
C LEU A 265 -1.15 18.89 -40.66
N GLY A 266 -1.69 17.74 -41.08
CA GLY A 266 -1.79 17.24 -42.46
C GLY A 266 -1.38 15.77 -42.55
N MET A 267 -2.27 14.82 -42.27
CA MET A 267 -3.27 14.21 -43.18
C MET A 267 -2.67 13.20 -44.18
N PHE A 268 -3.31 12.02 -44.24
CA PHE A 268 -3.15 10.87 -45.17
C PHE A 268 -1.91 9.99 -44.95
N GLY A 269 -1.98 8.66 -44.86
CA GLY A 269 -3.06 7.69 -45.05
C GLY A 269 -2.49 6.27 -44.90
N GLY A 270 -3.36 5.26 -44.77
CA GLY A 270 -3.00 3.84 -44.77
C GLY A 270 -3.56 3.07 -43.59
#